data_AF-A0A158GUN3-F1
#
_entry.id   AF-A0A158GUN3-F1
#
_cell.length_a   1.000
_cell.length_b   1.000
_cell.length_c   1.000
_cell.angle_alpha   90.00
_cell.angle_beta   90.00
_cell.angle_gamma   90.00
#
_symmetry.space_group_name_H-M   'P 1'
#
loop_
_entity.id
_entity.type
_entity.pdbx_description
1 polymer ?
#
loop_
_entity_poly.entity_id
_entity_poly.type
_entity_poly.pdbx_seq_one_letter_code
_entity_poly.pdbx_strand_id
1 'polypeptide(L)'
;MASLPLFDPTLQTTLVAPSSRELTYRAQRLIADMRDSLTATVTLAVTGVLAILLLEAWDLPDTLVLGLQEIVGVVVFATCTWLMYERGEKKLQLYSFEPADHTMTGEIRALLNRLPDGAAYQRAIDAEQRPYTTGELDEIRTRVRAFFPAE
;
A
#
# COMPACT_ATOMS: atom_id res chain seq x y z
N MET A 1 2.27 -18.70 15.40
CA MET A 1 3.73 -18.64 15.15
C MET A 1 3.91 -18.39 13.66
N ALA A 2 4.04 -17.11 13.26
CA ALA A 2 4.21 -16.75 11.85
C ALA A 2 5.71 -16.78 11.53
N SER A 3 6.08 -17.59 10.53
CA SER A 3 7.41 -17.68 9.97
C SER A 3 7.83 -16.33 9.38
N LEU A 4 8.98 -15.83 9.83
CA LEU A 4 9.71 -14.71 9.21
C LEU A 4 9.88 -14.97 7.71
N PRO A 5 9.71 -13.98 6.83
CA PRO A 5 10.08 -14.16 5.43
C PRO A 5 11.59 -14.34 5.36
N LEU A 6 11.98 -15.50 4.81
CA LEU A 6 13.33 -15.85 4.42
C LEU A 6 13.88 -14.71 3.55
N PHE A 7 14.99 -14.11 3.97
CA PHE A 7 15.79 -13.20 3.13
C PHE A 7 16.03 -13.92 1.80
N ASP A 8 15.50 -13.36 0.70
CA ASP A 8 15.77 -13.85 -0.65
C ASP A 8 17.02 -13.10 -1.18
N PRO A 9 18.20 -13.74 -1.27
CA PRO A 9 19.44 -13.10 -1.65
C PRO A 9 19.52 -12.73 -3.14
N THR A 10 18.45 -12.92 -3.92
CA THR A 10 18.35 -12.46 -5.32
C THR A 10 17.77 -11.06 -5.45
N LEU A 11 17.91 -10.22 -4.41
CA LEU A 11 17.66 -8.78 -4.49
C LEU A 11 18.47 -8.24 -5.66
N GLN A 12 17.77 -7.93 -6.76
CA GLN A 12 18.33 -7.44 -8.01
C GLN A 12 19.45 -6.43 -7.72
N THR A 13 20.68 -6.85 -8.00
CA THR A 13 21.91 -6.11 -7.71
C THR A 13 22.00 -4.78 -8.44
N THR A 14 21.11 -4.54 -9.40
CA THR A 14 21.04 -3.31 -10.19
C THR A 14 20.03 -2.33 -9.62
N LEU A 15 20.48 -1.11 -9.31
CA LEU A 15 19.61 0.02 -8.98
C LEU A 15 19.05 0.61 -10.29
N VAL A 16 17.77 0.37 -10.57
CA VAL A 16 17.10 0.85 -11.79
C VAL A 16 16.06 1.89 -11.41
N ALA A 17 16.13 3.08 -12.00
CA ALA A 17 15.15 4.13 -11.78
C ALA A 17 13.82 3.74 -12.43
N PRO A 18 12.69 3.77 -11.69
CA PRO A 18 11.39 3.55 -12.29
C PRO A 18 11.08 4.69 -13.27
N SER A 19 10.44 4.37 -14.38
CA SER A 19 10.03 5.41 -15.34
C SER A 19 8.85 6.22 -14.80
N SER A 20 8.70 7.46 -15.24
CA SER A 20 7.54 8.33 -14.99
C SER A 20 6.21 7.64 -15.34
N ARG A 21 6.17 6.90 -16.45
CA ARG A 21 5.01 6.11 -16.86
C ARG A 21 4.72 4.97 -15.88
N GLU A 22 5.76 4.29 -15.41
CA GLU A 22 5.61 3.22 -14.44
C GLU A 22 5.13 3.73 -13.08
N LEU A 23 5.68 4.85 -12.60
CA LEU A 23 5.23 5.51 -11.37
C LEU A 23 3.75 5.91 -11.47
N THR A 24 3.36 6.52 -12.59
CA THR A 24 1.97 6.90 -12.84
C THR A 24 1.06 5.68 -12.89
N TYR A 25 1.48 4.62 -13.57
CA TYR A 25 0.71 3.37 -13.66
C TYR A 25 0.53 2.72 -12.28
N ARG A 26 1.60 2.63 -11.47
CA ARG A 26 1.55 2.08 -10.11
C ARG A 26 0.63 2.92 -9.21
N ALA A 27 0.73 4.24 -9.27
CA ALA A 27 -0.14 5.15 -8.52
C ALA A 27 -1.62 4.99 -8.94
N GLN A 28 -1.90 4.94 -10.25
CA GLN A 28 -3.26 4.74 -10.77
C GLN A 28 -3.84 3.38 -10.37
N ARG A 29 -3.03 2.32 -10.42
CA ARG A 29 -3.43 0.99 -9.96
C ARG A 29 -3.77 0.99 -8.47
N LEU A 30 -2.95 1.63 -7.64
CA LEU A 30 -3.22 1.76 -6.21
C LEU A 30 -4.50 2.55 -5.94
N ILE A 31 -4.77 3.61 -6.71
CA ILE A 31 -6.03 4.36 -6.65
C ILE A 31 -7.21 3.49 -7.04
N ALA A 32 -7.09 2.68 -8.09
CA ALA A 32 -8.12 1.74 -8.51
C ALA A 32 -8.42 0.71 -7.41
N ASP A 33 -7.38 0.09 -6.85
CA ASP A 33 -7.52 -0.88 -5.76
C ASP A 33 -8.22 -0.28 -4.52
N MET A 34 -7.95 0.99 -4.20
CA MET A 34 -8.65 1.70 -3.12
C MET A 34 -10.12 1.98 -3.44
N ARG A 35 -10.44 2.31 -4.70
CA ARG A 35 -11.83 2.48 -5.15
C ARG A 35 -12.59 1.17 -5.08
N ASP A 36 -11.98 0.07 -5.51
CA ASP A 36 -12.59 -1.25 -5.45
C ASP A 36 -12.82 -1.68 -4.00
N SER A 37 -11.86 -1.42 -3.11
CA SER A 37 -12.02 -1.64 -1.66
C SER A 37 -13.15 -0.81 -1.05
N LEU A 38 -13.31 0.46 -1.45
CA LEU A 38 -14.46 1.28 -1.04
C LEU A 38 -15.77 0.66 -1.51
N THR A 39 -15.87 0.28 -2.79
CA THR A 39 -17.06 -0.36 -3.35
C THR A 39 -17.39 -1.64 -2.58
N ALA A 40 -16.41 -2.51 -2.33
CA ALA A 40 -16.59 -3.73 -1.55
C ALA A 40 -17.11 -3.46 -0.13
N THR A 41 -16.60 -2.41 0.53
CA THR A 41 -17.04 -2.01 1.87
C THR A 41 -18.50 -1.57 1.86
N VAL A 42 -18.89 -0.74 0.88
CA VAL A 42 -20.28 -0.27 0.74
C VAL A 42 -21.21 -1.43 0.41
N THR A 43 -20.83 -2.29 -0.54
CA THR A 43 -21.62 -3.47 -0.91
C THR A 43 -21.82 -4.38 0.30
N LEU A 44 -20.76 -4.66 1.06
CA LEU A 44 -20.85 -5.49 2.26
C LEU A 44 -21.77 -4.89 3.32
N ALA A 45 -21.69 -3.58 3.55
CA ALA A 45 -22.57 -2.89 4.50
C ALA A 45 -24.04 -2.99 4.07
N VAL A 46 -24.35 -2.75 2.79
CA VAL A 46 -25.71 -2.87 2.24
C VAL A 46 -26.21 -4.30 2.33
N THR A 47 -25.40 -5.29 1.95
CA THR A 47 -25.74 -6.71 2.06
C THR A 47 -25.98 -7.12 3.51
N GLY A 48 -25.19 -6.61 4.45
CA GLY A 48 -25.37 -6.86 5.88
C GLY A 48 -26.71 -6.35 6.40
N VAL A 49 -27.10 -5.12 6.03
CA VAL A 49 -28.41 -4.56 6.38
C VAL A 49 -29.54 -5.39 5.78
N LEU A 50 -29.43 -5.77 4.50
CA LEU A 50 -30.44 -6.61 3.86
C LEU A 50 -30.57 -7.99 4.53
N ALA A 51 -29.45 -8.59 4.96
CA ALA A 51 -29.46 -9.86 5.67
C ALA A 51 -30.20 -9.76 7.02
N ILE A 52 -29.98 -8.68 7.77
CA ILE A 52 -30.69 -8.41 9.03
C ILE A 52 -32.20 -8.29 8.81
N LEU A 53 -32.62 -7.57 7.77
CA LEU A 53 -34.04 -7.41 7.43
C LEU A 53 -34.68 -8.73 6.95
N LEU A 54 -33.93 -9.54 6.21
CA LEU A 54 -34.43 -10.84 5.73
C LEU A 54 -34.62 -11.85 6.86
N LEU A 55 -33.83 -11.77 7.94
CA LEU A 55 -34.01 -12.62 9.12
C LEU A 55 -35.37 -12.39 9.78
N GLU A 56 -35.89 -11.16 9.76
CA GLU A 56 -37.22 -10.84 10.32
C GLU A 56 -38.37 -11.40 9.48
N ALA A 57 -38.12 -11.72 8.20
CA ALA A 57 -39.13 -12.33 7.34
C ALA A 57 -39.27 -13.84 7.57
N TRP A 58 -38.43 -14.44 8.40
CA TRP A 58 -38.45 -15.87 8.70
C TRP A 58 -39.24 -16.13 9.98
N ASP A 59 -40.03 -17.20 10.00
CA ASP A 59 -40.88 -17.60 11.13
C ASP A 59 -40.03 -18.31 12.21
N LEU A 60 -39.05 -17.60 12.75
CA LEU A 60 -38.11 -18.05 13.78
C LEU A 60 -38.47 -17.44 15.15
N PRO A 61 -38.07 -18.07 16.27
CA PRO A 61 -38.23 -17.45 17.59
C PRO A 61 -37.47 -16.12 17.67
N ASP A 62 -38.09 -15.09 18.25
CA ASP A 62 -37.51 -13.74 18.38
C ASP A 62 -36.10 -13.73 19.00
N THR A 63 -35.87 -14.59 20.00
CA THR A 63 -34.57 -14.71 20.66
C THR A 63 -33.47 -15.21 19.73
N LEU A 64 -33.82 -16.05 18.75
CA LEU A 64 -32.89 -16.59 17.76
C LEU A 64 -32.65 -15.56 16.64
N VAL A 65 -33.68 -14.83 16.22
CA VAL A 65 -33.53 -13.70 15.27
C VAL A 65 -32.58 -12.65 15.84
N LEU A 66 -32.78 -12.22 17.08
CA LEU A 66 -31.92 -11.25 17.74
C LEU A 66 -30.45 -11.70 17.77
N GLY A 67 -30.20 -12.95 18.19
CA GLY A 67 -28.84 -13.49 18.23
C GLY A 67 -28.17 -13.57 16.85
N LEU A 68 -28.92 -13.93 15.80
CA LEU A 68 -28.39 -13.94 14.44
C LEU A 68 -28.12 -12.52 13.91
N GLN A 69 -28.99 -11.56 14.21
CA GLN A 69 -28.78 -10.15 13.84
C GLN A 69 -27.52 -9.59 14.51
N GLU A 70 -27.27 -9.90 15.78
CA GLU A 70 -26.04 -9.53 16.48
C GLU A 70 -24.80 -10.12 15.82
N ILE A 71 -24.81 -11.43 15.52
CA ILE A 71 -23.68 -12.11 14.86
C ILE A 71 -23.40 -11.49 13.49
N VAL A 72 -24.44 -11.32 12.66
CA VAL A 72 -24.31 -10.70 11.34
C VAL A 72 -23.77 -9.28 11.47
N GLY A 73 -24.32 -8.49 12.40
CA GLY A 73 -23.88 -7.12 12.67
C GLY A 73 -22.41 -7.04 13.04
N VAL A 74 -21.95 -7.88 13.97
CA VAL A 74 -20.53 -7.93 14.40
C VAL A 74 -19.62 -8.34 13.26
N VAL A 75 -19.98 -9.38 12.49
CA VAL A 75 -19.16 -9.85 11.37
C VAL A 75 -19.03 -8.79 10.29
N VAL A 76 -20.15 -8.16 9.89
CA VAL A 76 -20.17 -7.10 8.88
C VAL A 76 -19.36 -5.89 9.38
N PHE A 77 -19.56 -5.47 10.63
CA PHE A 77 -18.84 -4.35 11.21
C PHE A 77 -17.33 -4.59 11.27
N ALA A 78 -16.89 -5.77 11.75
CA ALA A 78 -15.47 -6.11 11.84
C ALA A 78 -14.82 -6.17 10.45
N THR A 79 -15.51 -6.77 9.48
CA THR A 79 -15.00 -6.89 8.10
C THR A 79 -14.92 -5.53 7.40
N CYS A 80 -15.93 -4.67 7.56
CA CYS A 80 -15.88 -3.30 7.07
C CYS A 80 -14.73 -2.51 7.70
N THR A 81 -14.53 -2.66 9.01
CA THR A 81 -13.42 -2.00 9.73
C THR A 81 -12.07 -2.46 9.18
N TRP A 82 -11.90 -3.76 8.94
CA TRP A 82 -10.69 -4.31 8.32
C TRP A 82 -10.43 -3.72 6.93
N LEU A 83 -11.44 -3.69 6.05
CA LEU A 83 -11.31 -3.10 4.71
C LEU A 83 -10.95 -1.61 4.76
N MET A 84 -11.52 -0.86 5.71
CA MET A 84 -11.17 0.54 5.93
C MET A 84 -9.71 0.70 6.37
N TYR A 85 -9.20 -0.19 7.22
CA TYR A 85 -7.81 -0.20 7.66
C TYR A 85 -6.85 -0.44 6.49
N GLU A 86 -7.06 -1.49 5.69
CA GLU A 86 -6.23 -1.78 4.52
C GLU A 86 -6.21 -0.61 3.52
N ARG A 87 -7.38 0.01 3.29
CA ARG A 87 -7.47 1.20 2.43
C ARG A 87 -6.68 2.37 3.01
N GLY A 88 -6.67 2.53 4.34
CA GLY A 88 -5.86 3.53 5.04
C GLY A 88 -4.36 3.34 4.77
N GLU A 89 -3.86 2.10 4.86
CA GLU A 89 -2.47 1.78 4.54
C GLU A 89 -2.14 2.06 3.07
N LYS A 90 -3.02 1.69 2.13
CA LYS A 90 -2.85 2.01 0.70
C LYS A 90 -2.84 3.51 0.44
N LYS A 91 -3.63 4.29 1.18
CA LYS A 91 -3.60 5.75 1.10
C LYS A 91 -2.26 6.31 1.60
N LEU A 92 -1.68 5.71 2.64
CA LEU A 92 -0.33 6.09 3.11
C LEU A 92 0.73 5.76 2.07
N GLN A 93 0.60 4.62 1.37
CA GLN A 93 1.50 4.27 0.27
C GLN A 93 1.45 5.27 -0.90
N LEU A 94 0.34 5.99 -1.10
CA LEU A 94 0.31 7.02 -2.15
C LEU A 94 1.31 8.15 -1.93
N TYR A 95 1.64 8.47 -0.67
CA TYR A 95 2.65 9.49 -0.36
C TYR A 95 4.00 9.14 -0.98
N SER A 96 4.32 7.85 -1.12
CA SER A 96 5.58 7.38 -1.73
C SER A 96 5.77 7.78 -3.20
N PHE A 97 4.69 8.17 -3.88
CA PHE A 97 4.70 8.64 -5.27
C PHE A 97 4.72 10.17 -5.39
N GLU A 98 4.58 10.89 -4.27
CA GLU A 98 4.67 12.36 -4.29
C GLU A 98 6.10 12.81 -4.62
N PRO A 99 6.25 13.96 -5.31
CA PRO A 99 7.55 14.54 -5.57
C PRO A 99 8.31 14.78 -4.26
N ALA A 100 9.58 14.38 -4.22
CA ALA A 100 10.46 14.64 -3.10
C ALA A 100 10.78 16.14 -3.01
N ASP A 101 10.75 16.67 -1.80
CA ASP A 101 11.16 18.05 -1.53
C ASP A 101 12.63 18.29 -1.87
N HIS A 102 13.04 19.56 -1.97
CA HIS A 102 14.42 19.94 -2.28
C HIS A 102 15.45 19.34 -1.32
N THR A 103 15.12 19.25 -0.02
CA THR A 103 15.97 18.64 1.01
C THR A 103 16.14 17.14 0.77
N MET A 104 15.05 16.42 0.54
CA MET A 104 15.05 14.99 0.23
C MET A 104 15.79 14.70 -1.07
N THR A 105 15.61 15.53 -2.10
CA THR A 105 16.33 15.41 -3.37
C THR A 105 17.85 15.52 -3.18
N GLY A 106 18.30 16.43 -2.31
CA GLY A 106 19.71 16.56 -1.94
C GLY A 106 20.24 15.31 -1.25
N GLU A 107 19.47 14.75 -0.32
CA GLU A 107 19.81 13.49 0.36
C GLU A 107 19.89 12.31 -0.61
N ILE A 108 18.89 12.15 -1.48
CA ILE A 108 18.85 11.09 -2.50
C ILE A 108 20.10 11.13 -3.37
N ARG A 109 20.47 12.31 -3.90
CA ARG A 109 21.68 12.46 -4.72
C ARG A 109 22.95 12.10 -3.94
N ALA A 110 23.04 12.51 -2.67
CA ALA A 110 24.17 12.19 -1.82
C ALA A 110 24.28 10.67 -1.54
N LEU A 111 23.15 9.99 -1.33
CA LEU A 111 23.09 8.55 -1.13
C LEU A 111 23.43 7.78 -2.42
N LEU A 112 22.90 8.21 -3.56
CA LEU A 112 23.20 7.63 -4.86
C LEU A 112 24.69 7.69 -5.18
N ASN A 113 25.38 8.79 -4.86
CA ASN A 113 26.83 8.91 -5.08
C ASN A 113 27.66 7.88 -4.30
N ARG A 114 27.09 7.24 -3.27
CA ARG A 114 27.75 6.17 -2.51
C ARG A 114 27.54 4.79 -3.15
N LEU A 115 26.54 4.63 -4.00
CA LEU A 115 26.22 3.36 -4.65
C LEU A 115 26.93 3.24 -6.01
N PRO A 116 27.39 2.03 -6.38
CA PRO A 116 28.07 1.81 -7.67
C PRO A 116 27.20 2.16 -8.87
N ASP A 117 25.88 1.94 -8.79
CA ASP A 117 24.91 2.20 -9.86
C ASP A 117 24.24 3.59 -9.76
N GLY A 118 24.59 4.40 -8.75
CA GLY A 118 23.85 5.64 -8.50
C GLY A 118 23.98 6.68 -9.60
N ALA A 119 25.11 6.71 -10.33
CA ALA A 119 25.29 7.59 -11.48
C ALA A 119 24.41 7.18 -12.67
N ALA A 120 24.19 5.88 -12.89
CA ALA A 120 23.27 5.39 -13.91
C ALA A 120 21.83 5.74 -13.55
N TYR A 121 21.48 5.63 -12.26
CA TYR A 121 20.18 6.05 -11.74
C TYR A 121 19.93 7.55 -11.98
N GLN A 122 20.84 8.42 -11.56
CA GLN A 122 20.72 9.87 -11.76
C GLN A 122 20.54 10.23 -13.23
N ARG A 123 21.32 9.61 -14.13
CA ARG A 123 21.18 9.83 -15.59
C ARG A 123 19.81 9.41 -16.10
N ALA A 124 19.24 8.31 -15.60
CA ALA A 124 17.90 7.88 -16.01
C ALA A 124 16.82 8.87 -15.56
N ILE A 125 16.94 9.42 -14.35
CA ILE A 125 16.05 10.46 -13.81
C ILE A 125 16.14 11.74 -14.65
N ASP A 126 17.36 12.20 -14.92
CA ASP A 126 17.63 13.42 -15.67
C ASP A 126 17.18 13.27 -17.14
N ALA A 127 17.34 12.09 -17.74
CA ALA A 127 16.87 11.80 -19.10
C ALA A 127 15.34 11.89 -19.23
N GLU A 128 14.61 11.50 -18.20
CA GLU A 128 13.14 11.64 -18.14
C GLU A 128 12.68 13.01 -17.63
N GLN A 129 13.59 13.87 -17.18
CA GLN A 129 13.30 15.18 -16.58
C GLN A 129 12.24 15.12 -15.45
N ARG A 130 12.22 14.01 -14.70
CA ARG A 130 11.26 13.81 -13.61
C ARG A 130 11.86 14.13 -12.24
N PRO A 131 11.06 14.58 -11.26
CA PRO A 131 11.53 14.65 -9.88
C PRO A 131 11.72 13.25 -9.29
N TYR A 132 12.53 13.16 -8.23
CA TYR A 132 12.53 12.00 -7.36
C TYR A 132 11.21 11.93 -6.59
N THR A 133 10.84 10.73 -6.12
CA THR A 133 9.69 10.56 -5.22
C THR A 133 10.14 10.33 -3.78
N THR A 134 9.26 10.60 -2.82
CA THR A 134 9.54 10.36 -1.39
C THR A 134 9.84 8.88 -1.11
N GLY A 135 9.18 7.95 -1.82
CA GLY A 135 9.41 6.51 -1.71
C GLY A 135 10.80 6.07 -2.18
N GLU A 136 11.36 6.76 -3.18
CA GLU A 136 12.71 6.47 -3.67
C GLU A 136 13.78 6.74 -2.59
N LEU A 137 13.56 7.71 -1.69
CA LEU A 137 14.48 7.97 -0.59
C LEU A 137 14.64 6.77 0.33
N ASP A 138 13.54 6.16 0.76
CA ASP A 138 13.58 5.02 1.69
C ASP A 138 14.13 3.76 1.01
N GLU A 139 13.83 3.54 -0.27
CA GLU A 139 14.41 2.44 -1.03
C GLU A 139 15.94 2.59 -1.14
N ILE A 140 16.40 3.78 -1.53
CA ILE A 140 17.83 4.07 -1.69
C ILE A 140 18.54 3.98 -0.33
N ARG A 141 17.94 4.51 0.74
CA ARG A 141 18.49 4.41 2.10
C ARG A 141 18.65 2.95 2.55
N THR A 142 17.67 2.11 2.23
CA THR A 142 17.71 0.67 2.54
C THR A 142 18.83 -0.02 1.77
N ARG A 143 18.99 0.28 0.47
CA ARG A 143 20.08 -0.27 -0.35
C ARG A 143 21.46 0.22 0.08
N VAL A 144 21.60 1.48 0.46
CA VAL A 144 22.87 2.00 1.02
C VAL A 144 23.24 1.27 2.31
N ARG A 145 22.29 1.03 3.22
CA ARG A 145 22.54 0.24 4.45
C ARG A 145 22.93 -1.21 4.15
N ALA A 146 22.38 -1.80 3.09
CA ALA A 146 22.73 -3.15 2.68
C ALA A 146 24.15 -3.24 2.07
N PHE A 147 24.57 -2.21 1.32
CA PHE A 147 25.88 -2.17 0.69
C PHE A 147 26.99 -1.74 1.66
N PHE A 148 26.68 -0.84 2.58
CA PHE A 148 27.54 -0.41 3.68
C PHE A 148 26.83 -0.72 5.01
N PRO A 149 26.88 -1.97 5.49
CA PRO A 149 26.40 -2.27 6.84
C PRO A 149 27.23 -1.42 7.81
N ALA A 150 26.55 -0.64 8.66
CA ALA A 150 27.22 0.12 9.70
C ALA A 150 28.00 -0.85 10.61
N GLU A 151 29.28 -0.59 10.82
CA GLU A 151 30.09 -1.23 11.87
C GLU A 151 29.53 -0.93 13.27
#